data_AF-A0A2G8KT79-F1
#
_entry.id   AF-A0A2G8KT79-F1
#
_cell.length_a   1.000
_cell.length_b   1.000
_cell.length_c   1.000
_cell.angle_alpha   90.00
_cell.angle_beta   90.00
_cell.angle_gamma   90.00
#
_symmetry.space_group_name_H-M   'P 1'
#
loop_
_entity.id
_entity.type
_entity.pdbx_description
1 polymer ?
#
loop_
_entity_poly.entity_id
_entity_poly.type
_entity_poly.pdbx_seq_one_letter_code
_entity_poly.pdbx_strand_id
1 'polypeptide(L)'
;MDNRRFLESQNRSLFPHLGVGSFMLAETNPDLFGTEFVCLLECYTLSPIGSIHLGTGVTVTGLVPLDLKLTMYQLEHDFPQATVMATLMCAGNRRTEMSKIKKVRGVPWGHAAISNAIWKGPRLQDVLLAAGVHRLESIWDTLHVEFEGVDICKDNRGYGSSIPMVKAMDPKGDTILALQMNGHQLPRDHGYPVRVIVPGYIGARSVKWLQTIRILSHESTNYFQVKDYKLFPPHVDWDVVDNWWDKAPPIQEMSVQAAICQPADGEAISPVGNTPLKDTP
;
A
#
# COMPACT_ATOMS: atom_id res chain seq x y z
N MET A 1 3.08 -5.23 34.07
CA MET A 1 4.20 -5.52 33.16
C MET A 1 3.59 -5.76 31.79
N ASP A 2 4.03 -4.99 30.80
CA ASP A 2 3.27 -4.69 29.60
C ASP A 2 3.40 -5.80 28.54
N ASN A 3 2.34 -6.60 28.35
CA ASN A 3 2.24 -7.66 27.35
C ASN A 3 2.36 -7.15 25.89
N ARG A 4 2.32 -5.83 25.65
CA ARG A 4 2.46 -5.24 24.30
C ARG A 4 3.89 -5.36 23.75
N ARG A 5 4.91 -5.18 24.60
CA ARG A 5 6.31 -5.29 24.16
C ARG A 5 6.74 -6.72 23.84
N PHE A 6 6.10 -7.71 24.47
CA PHE A 6 6.47 -9.11 24.28
C PHE A 6 6.04 -9.63 22.90
N LEU A 7 4.83 -9.29 22.44
CA LEU A 7 4.34 -9.66 21.10
C LEU A 7 5.08 -8.94 19.97
N GLU A 8 5.40 -7.64 20.12
CA GLU A 8 6.19 -6.90 19.13
C GLU A 8 7.64 -7.41 18.99
N SER A 9 8.24 -7.91 20.07
CA SER A 9 9.61 -8.46 20.02
C SER A 9 9.69 -9.90 19.49
N GLN A 10 8.65 -10.71 19.68
CA GLN A 10 8.62 -12.12 19.28
C GLN A 10 8.28 -12.30 17.79
N ASN A 11 7.52 -11.37 17.19
CA ASN A 11 7.19 -11.45 15.76
C ASN A 11 8.34 -11.01 14.84
N ARG A 12 9.19 -10.05 15.26
CA ARG A 12 10.29 -9.56 14.42
C ARG A 12 11.34 -10.63 14.06
N SER A 13 11.51 -11.65 14.90
CA SER A 13 12.44 -12.76 14.63
C SER A 13 11.95 -13.78 13.60
N LEU A 14 10.69 -13.72 13.17
CA LEU A 14 10.10 -14.64 12.20
C LEU A 14 10.19 -14.15 10.75
N PHE A 15 10.70 -12.93 10.53
CA PHE A 15 10.75 -12.30 9.22
C PHE A 15 12.18 -12.03 8.77
N PRO A 16 12.61 -12.47 7.57
CA PRO A 16 13.91 -12.13 7.05
C PRO A 16 13.97 -10.62 6.77
N HIS A 17 14.82 -9.91 7.52
CA HIS A 17 15.11 -8.49 7.25
C HIS A 17 15.84 -8.36 5.91
N LEU A 18 15.26 -7.62 4.96
CA LEU A 18 15.88 -7.34 3.66
C LEU A 18 16.84 -6.12 3.68
N GLY A 19 17.09 -5.57 4.87
CA GLY A 19 18.19 -4.66 5.20
C GLY A 19 18.56 -3.63 4.12
N VAL A 20 17.73 -2.59 3.96
CA VAL A 20 18.09 -1.44 3.10
C VAL A 20 18.17 -0.16 3.93
N GLY A 21 19.35 0.12 4.48
CA GLY A 21 19.65 1.37 5.20
C GLY A 21 18.83 1.57 6.48
N SER A 22 18.35 2.80 6.73
CA SER A 22 17.59 3.19 7.92
C SER A 22 16.08 2.85 7.85
N PHE A 23 15.65 2.19 6.78
CA PHE A 23 14.26 1.86 6.47
C PHE A 23 13.94 0.42 6.89
N MET A 24 12.77 0.20 7.52
CA MET A 24 12.30 -1.16 7.82
C MET A 24 11.52 -1.70 6.64
N LEU A 25 12.07 -2.75 6.02
CA LEU A 25 11.48 -3.51 4.91
C LEU A 25 11.63 -5.01 5.19
N ALA A 26 10.51 -5.72 5.25
CA ALA A 26 10.45 -7.15 5.48
C ALA A 26 9.28 -7.77 4.71
N GLU A 27 9.36 -9.06 4.44
CA GLU A 27 8.25 -9.86 3.90
C GLU A 27 7.94 -11.01 4.87
N THR A 28 6.70 -11.50 4.80
CA THR A 28 6.25 -12.62 5.61
C THR A 28 7.08 -13.86 5.28
N ASN A 29 7.39 -14.72 6.26
CA ASN A 29 7.95 -16.03 5.95
C ASN A 29 6.95 -16.80 5.06
N PRO A 30 7.34 -17.27 3.85
CA PRO A 30 6.42 -17.94 2.95
C PRO A 30 5.74 -19.19 3.53
N ASP A 31 6.39 -19.89 4.46
CA ASP A 31 5.84 -21.08 5.12
C ASP A 31 4.56 -20.79 5.94
N LEU A 32 4.34 -19.51 6.27
CA LEU A 32 3.16 -19.05 6.99
C LEU A 32 1.98 -18.76 6.05
N PHE A 33 2.18 -18.69 4.73
CA PHE A 33 1.04 -18.53 3.81
C PHE A 33 0.16 -19.77 3.79
N GLY A 34 -1.16 -19.55 3.67
CA GLY A 34 -2.16 -20.60 3.72
C GLY A 34 -2.39 -21.20 5.12
N THR A 35 -1.74 -20.66 6.17
CA THR A 35 -2.03 -21.05 7.57
C THR A 35 -3.18 -20.24 8.17
N GLU A 36 -3.33 -18.98 7.76
CA GLU A 36 -4.47 -18.11 8.04
C GLU A 36 -4.79 -17.24 6.81
N PHE A 37 -6.08 -16.96 6.55
CA PHE A 37 -6.51 -16.11 5.43
C PHE A 37 -6.11 -14.64 5.62
N VAL A 38 -5.76 -14.25 6.86
CA VAL A 38 -5.35 -12.91 7.25
C VAL A 38 -3.85 -12.96 7.57
N CYS A 39 -3.02 -12.45 6.67
CA CYS A 39 -1.58 -12.36 6.90
C CYS A 39 -1.20 -10.98 7.47
N LEU A 40 -0.13 -10.96 8.25
CA LEU A 40 0.52 -9.74 8.68
C LEU A 40 1.53 -9.37 7.60
N LEU A 41 1.20 -8.35 6.79
CA LEU A 41 2.27 -7.60 6.12
C LEU A 41 3.10 -7.00 7.26
N GLU A 42 4.43 -7.02 7.20
CA GLU A 42 5.24 -6.14 8.05
C GLU A 42 6.09 -5.22 7.15
N CYS A 43 5.65 -3.95 7.11
CA CYS A 43 6.39 -2.75 6.72
C CYS A 43 7.02 -2.56 5.33
N TYR A 44 6.34 -1.72 4.54
CA TYR A 44 6.97 -0.75 3.62
C TYR A 44 7.23 0.57 4.33
N THR A 45 8.38 0.82 4.97
CA THR A 45 8.63 2.16 5.53
C THR A 45 9.73 2.87 4.76
N LEU A 46 9.36 3.87 3.97
CA LEU A 46 10.30 4.73 3.25
C LEU A 46 10.85 5.88 4.12
N SER A 47 10.53 5.87 5.42
CA SER A 47 11.09 6.74 6.46
C SER A 47 11.29 5.96 7.77
N PRO A 48 12.34 6.25 8.56
CA PRO A 48 12.48 5.69 9.90
C PRO A 48 11.25 6.04 10.74
N ILE A 49 10.51 5.03 11.20
CA ILE A 49 9.22 5.20 11.90
C ILE A 49 9.37 6.05 13.17
N GLY A 50 10.56 6.03 13.79
CA GLY A 50 10.89 6.83 14.97
C GLY A 50 10.84 8.35 14.75
N SER A 51 10.96 8.84 13.50
CA SER A 51 10.94 10.27 13.18
C SER A 51 9.60 10.76 12.62
N ILE A 52 8.59 9.90 12.51
CA ILE A 52 7.27 10.27 11.98
C ILE A 52 6.46 10.94 13.09
N HIS A 53 6.32 12.27 13.00
CA HIS A 53 5.39 13.04 13.83
C HIS A 53 3.97 12.84 13.32
N LEU A 54 3.19 12.07 14.06
CA LEU A 54 1.84 11.71 13.66
C LEU A 54 0.95 12.96 13.60
N GLY A 55 0.25 13.11 12.47
CA GLY A 55 -0.77 14.15 12.33
C GLY A 55 -1.94 13.94 13.29
N THR A 56 -2.62 15.02 13.64
CA THR A 56 -3.83 15.00 14.48
C THR A 56 -5.12 14.73 13.68
N GLY A 57 -5.00 14.58 12.36
CA GLY A 57 -6.13 14.46 11.44
C GLY A 57 -5.71 14.47 9.98
N VAL A 58 -6.71 14.48 9.09
CA VAL A 58 -6.57 14.49 7.63
C VAL A 58 -7.18 15.77 7.05
N THR A 59 -6.46 16.42 6.15
CA THR A 59 -6.96 17.58 5.39
C THR A 59 -7.45 17.15 4.02
N VAL A 60 -8.65 17.58 3.61
CA VAL A 60 -9.19 17.42 2.26
C VAL A 60 -9.20 18.79 1.59
N THR A 61 -8.55 18.92 0.43
CA THR A 61 -8.35 20.21 -0.26
C THR A 61 -8.18 20.01 -1.78
N GLY A 62 -7.76 21.07 -2.49
CA GLY A 62 -7.59 21.08 -3.95
C GLY A 62 -8.86 21.51 -4.67
N LEU A 63 -9.22 20.81 -5.74
CA LEU A 63 -10.47 21.03 -6.49
C LEU A 63 -11.66 20.45 -5.73
N VAL A 64 -11.94 21.02 -4.56
CA VAL A 64 -13.11 20.70 -3.74
C VAL A 64 -13.93 21.95 -3.48
N PRO A 65 -15.27 21.86 -3.44
CA PRO A 65 -16.08 23.01 -3.05
C PRO A 65 -15.93 23.43 -1.58
N LEU A 66 -15.51 22.52 -0.70
CA LEU A 66 -15.29 22.79 0.71
C LEU A 66 -14.03 22.06 1.20
N ASP A 67 -13.04 22.83 1.63
CA ASP A 67 -11.86 22.29 2.32
C ASP A 67 -12.27 21.76 3.70
N LEU A 68 -11.82 20.54 4.03
CA LEU A 68 -12.08 19.90 5.32
C LEU A 68 -10.78 19.71 6.09
N LYS A 69 -10.83 19.89 7.40
CA LYS A 69 -9.77 19.46 8.34
C LYS A 69 -10.41 18.53 9.37
N LEU A 70 -10.29 17.24 9.13
CA LEU A 70 -10.95 16.21 9.91
C LEU A 70 -10.00 15.68 10.97
N THR A 71 -10.38 15.77 12.24
CA THR A 71 -9.63 15.11 13.31
C THR A 71 -9.82 13.58 13.24
N MET A 72 -8.94 12.83 13.90
CA MET A 72 -9.11 11.38 14.02
C MET A 72 -10.46 10.98 14.64
N TYR A 73 -10.93 11.75 15.63
CA TYR A 73 -12.24 11.55 16.27
C TYR A 73 -13.38 11.68 15.24
N GLN A 74 -13.33 12.71 14.39
CA GLN A 74 -14.34 12.92 13.36
C GLN A 74 -14.32 11.81 12.31
N LEU A 75 -13.14 11.33 11.89
CA LEU A 75 -13.04 10.18 10.98
C LEU A 75 -13.66 8.91 11.56
N GLU A 76 -13.54 8.71 12.88
CA GLU A 76 -14.08 7.54 13.57
C GLU A 76 -15.59 7.63 13.83
N HIS A 77 -16.12 8.84 14.08
CA HIS A 77 -17.48 9.02 14.61
C HIS A 77 -18.45 9.77 13.69
N ASP A 78 -17.98 10.66 12.81
CA ASP A 78 -18.86 11.49 11.96
C ASP A 78 -19.25 10.77 10.65
N PHE A 79 -18.61 9.64 10.34
CA PHE A 79 -18.79 8.89 9.10
C PHE A 79 -19.17 7.42 9.35
N PRO A 80 -20.01 6.81 8.50
CA PRO A 80 -20.25 5.37 8.53
C PRO A 80 -18.96 4.57 8.37
N GLN A 81 -18.75 3.59 9.25
CA GLN A 81 -17.56 2.75 9.22
C GLN A 81 -17.80 1.52 8.34
N ALA A 82 -16.91 1.29 7.37
CA ALA A 82 -16.91 0.09 6.52
C ALA A 82 -15.82 -0.88 6.97
N THR A 83 -16.05 -2.18 6.75
CA THR A 83 -15.05 -3.24 6.93
C THR A 83 -14.81 -3.92 5.59
N VAL A 84 -13.56 -3.96 5.15
CA VAL A 84 -13.14 -4.46 3.84
C VAL A 84 -12.00 -5.44 4.02
N MET A 85 -12.15 -6.64 3.48
CA MET A 85 -11.06 -7.59 3.38
C MET A 85 -10.32 -7.35 2.08
N ALA A 86 -9.04 -6.98 2.15
CA ALA A 86 -8.27 -6.63 0.97
C ALA A 86 -6.82 -7.10 1.07
N THR A 87 -6.34 -7.65 -0.05
CA THR A 87 -4.95 -8.01 -0.27
C THR A 87 -4.17 -6.81 -0.80
N LEU A 88 -3.03 -6.53 -0.17
CA LEU A 88 -2.07 -5.55 -0.65
C LEU A 88 -0.83 -6.30 -1.15
N MET A 89 -0.57 -6.22 -2.46
CA MET A 89 0.67 -6.70 -3.06
C MET A 89 1.52 -5.52 -3.51
N CYS A 90 2.82 -5.61 -3.25
CA CYS A 90 3.78 -4.64 -3.77
C CYS A 90 4.08 -4.91 -5.24
N ALA A 91 4.23 -3.84 -6.02
CA ALA A 91 4.70 -3.93 -7.41
C ALA A 91 6.09 -4.59 -7.54
N GLY A 92 6.88 -4.60 -6.46
CA GLY A 92 8.18 -5.25 -6.39
C GLY A 92 8.16 -6.73 -6.02
N ASN A 93 6.99 -7.34 -5.79
CA ASN A 93 6.90 -8.76 -5.46
C ASN A 93 7.61 -9.61 -6.52
N ARG A 94 8.35 -10.63 -6.08
CA ARG A 94 9.15 -11.55 -6.93
C ARG A 94 10.33 -10.92 -7.68
N ARG A 95 10.81 -9.73 -7.26
CA ARG A 95 11.94 -9.04 -7.93
C ARG A 95 13.23 -9.87 -7.97
N THR A 96 13.48 -10.71 -6.99
CA THR A 96 14.68 -11.59 -6.97
C THR A 96 14.71 -12.53 -8.16
N GLU A 97 13.57 -13.03 -8.63
CA GLU A 97 13.47 -13.89 -9.81
C GLU A 97 13.85 -13.14 -11.09
N MET A 98 13.40 -11.90 -11.25
CA MET A 98 13.85 -11.03 -12.36
C MET A 98 15.36 -10.78 -12.30
N SER A 99 15.90 -10.58 -11.09
CA SER A 99 17.32 -10.31 -10.86
C SER A 99 18.23 -11.49 -11.23
N LYS A 100 17.70 -12.73 -11.24
CA LYS A 100 18.42 -13.92 -11.74
C LYS A 100 18.66 -13.87 -13.26
N ILE A 101 17.79 -13.18 -14.01
CA ILE A 101 17.90 -13.03 -15.47
C ILE A 101 18.77 -11.82 -15.84
N LYS A 102 18.43 -10.64 -15.31
CA LYS A 102 19.18 -9.39 -15.51
C LYS A 102 19.10 -8.59 -14.23
N LYS A 103 20.25 -8.13 -13.71
CA LYS A 103 20.31 -7.37 -12.46
C LYS A 103 19.45 -6.10 -12.56
N VAL A 104 18.50 -5.96 -11.64
CA VAL A 104 17.63 -4.77 -11.49
C VAL A 104 17.97 -4.02 -10.20
N ARG A 105 17.63 -2.72 -10.13
CA ARG A 105 17.74 -1.94 -8.88
C ARG A 105 16.44 -2.07 -8.07
N GLY A 106 16.57 -2.15 -6.76
CA GLY A 106 15.44 -2.22 -5.84
C GLY A 106 15.67 -3.21 -4.71
N VAL A 107 14.71 -3.26 -3.80
CA VAL A 107 14.70 -4.19 -2.66
C VAL A 107 14.53 -5.62 -3.19
N PRO A 108 15.36 -6.59 -2.75
CA PRO A 108 15.36 -7.95 -3.29
C PRO A 108 14.23 -8.80 -2.68
N TRP A 109 12.99 -8.48 -3.05
CA TRP A 109 11.80 -9.24 -2.62
C TRP A 109 11.77 -10.66 -3.20
N GLY A 110 11.46 -11.64 -2.35
CA GLY A 110 10.95 -12.96 -2.75
C GLY A 110 9.49 -12.87 -3.21
N HIS A 111 8.75 -13.96 -3.09
CA HIS A 111 7.34 -14.04 -3.48
C HIS A 111 6.35 -13.65 -2.37
N ALA A 112 6.85 -13.13 -1.24
CA ALA A 112 6.08 -12.86 -0.03
C ALA A 112 5.80 -11.37 0.20
N ALA A 113 6.06 -10.51 -0.79
CA ALA A 113 5.77 -9.09 -0.73
C ALA A 113 4.27 -8.80 -0.98
N ILE A 114 3.40 -9.60 -0.35
CA ILE A 114 1.95 -9.64 -0.48
C ILE A 114 1.34 -10.04 0.86
N SER A 115 0.18 -9.50 1.19
CA SER A 115 -0.54 -9.89 2.40
C SER A 115 -2.01 -9.48 2.37
N ASN A 116 -2.87 -10.25 3.02
CA ASN A 116 -4.30 -10.03 3.11
C ASN A 116 -4.73 -9.66 4.53
N ALA A 117 -5.60 -8.66 4.69
CA ALA A 117 -6.07 -8.25 6.00
C ALA A 117 -7.51 -7.71 5.96
N ILE A 118 -8.13 -7.66 7.14
CA ILE A 118 -9.43 -7.01 7.34
C ILE A 118 -9.18 -5.58 7.79
N TRP A 119 -9.54 -4.63 6.95
CA TRP A 119 -9.37 -3.20 7.19
C TRP A 119 -10.69 -2.57 7.58
N LYS A 120 -10.67 -1.62 8.52
CA LYS A 120 -11.88 -0.90 8.93
C LYS A 120 -11.63 0.59 9.07
N GLY A 121 -12.58 1.39 8.59
CA GLY A 121 -12.56 2.84 8.61
C GLY A 121 -13.67 3.43 7.73
N PRO A 122 -13.82 4.77 7.66
CA PRO A 122 -14.80 5.40 6.78
C PRO A 122 -14.45 5.17 5.31
N ARG A 123 -15.48 5.11 4.46
CA ARG A 123 -15.28 5.08 3.00
C ARG A 123 -14.70 6.40 2.54
N LEU A 124 -13.74 6.33 1.61
CA LEU A 124 -13.19 7.55 1.00
C LEU A 124 -14.30 8.35 0.30
N GLN A 125 -15.23 7.66 -0.36
CA GLN A 125 -16.38 8.27 -1.01
C GLN A 125 -17.17 9.18 -0.05
N ASP A 126 -17.50 8.71 1.16
CA ASP A 126 -18.30 9.48 2.12
C ASP A 126 -17.57 10.75 2.57
N VAL A 127 -16.26 10.67 2.77
CA VAL A 127 -15.41 11.81 3.12
C VAL A 127 -15.34 12.83 1.99
N LEU A 128 -15.21 12.37 0.73
CA LEU A 128 -15.20 13.25 -0.43
C LEU A 128 -16.57 13.89 -0.69
N LEU A 129 -17.66 13.16 -0.47
CA LEU A 129 -19.02 13.70 -0.56
C LEU A 129 -19.25 14.82 0.44
N ALA A 130 -18.73 14.68 1.67
CA ALA A 130 -18.75 15.73 2.69
C ALA A 130 -17.94 16.98 2.26
N ALA A 131 -16.87 16.82 1.48
CA ALA A 131 -16.11 17.92 0.87
C ALA A 131 -16.83 18.55 -0.34
N GLY A 132 -17.98 18.00 -0.75
CA GLY A 132 -18.83 18.54 -1.80
C GLY A 132 -18.53 18.05 -3.21
N VAL A 133 -17.73 16.99 -3.41
CA VAL A 133 -17.30 16.56 -4.76
C VAL A 133 -18.44 16.10 -5.68
N HIS A 134 -19.64 15.82 -5.15
CA HIS A 134 -20.85 15.56 -5.94
C HIS A 134 -21.19 16.72 -6.89
N ARG A 135 -20.79 17.96 -6.56
CA ARG A 135 -20.96 19.11 -7.46
C ARG A 135 -20.02 19.08 -8.67
N LEU A 136 -19.06 18.16 -8.69
CA LEU A 136 -18.06 17.97 -9.74
C LEU A 136 -18.29 16.67 -10.53
N GLU A 137 -19.44 16.02 -10.35
CA GLU A 137 -19.74 14.69 -10.93
C GLU A 137 -19.54 14.63 -12.45
N SER A 138 -19.90 15.71 -13.16
CA SER A 138 -19.78 15.79 -14.63
C SER A 138 -18.35 15.74 -15.16
N ILE A 139 -17.34 15.87 -14.30
CA ILE A 139 -15.92 15.86 -14.68
C ILE A 139 -15.09 14.85 -13.90
N TRP A 140 -15.71 13.96 -13.12
CA TRP A 140 -14.99 12.97 -12.30
C TRP A 140 -14.02 12.09 -13.10
N ASP A 141 -14.32 11.81 -14.36
CA ASP A 141 -13.44 11.05 -15.28
C ASP A 141 -12.10 11.75 -15.57
N THR A 142 -12.04 13.07 -15.39
CA THR A 142 -10.81 13.88 -15.58
C THR A 142 -10.05 14.15 -14.27
N LEU A 143 -10.64 13.80 -13.13
CA LEU A 143 -10.09 14.12 -11.81
C LEU A 143 -9.32 12.95 -11.20
N HIS A 144 -8.36 13.29 -10.35
CA HIS A 144 -7.61 12.36 -9.52
C HIS A 144 -7.70 12.76 -8.05
N VAL A 145 -7.61 11.75 -7.19
CA VAL A 145 -7.49 11.90 -5.74
C VAL A 145 -6.05 11.58 -5.36
N GLU A 146 -5.27 12.62 -5.04
CA GLU A 146 -3.93 12.50 -4.48
C GLU A 146 -4.01 12.28 -2.97
N PHE A 147 -3.15 11.39 -2.48
CA PHE A 147 -2.92 11.11 -1.08
C PHE A 147 -1.47 11.43 -0.74
N GLU A 148 -1.23 12.05 0.40
CA GLU A 148 0.12 12.40 0.87
C GLU A 148 0.25 12.07 2.36
N GLY A 149 1.32 11.34 2.71
CA GLY A 149 1.67 10.99 4.07
C GLY A 149 2.49 12.07 4.78
N VAL A 150 2.61 11.95 6.11
CA VAL A 150 3.48 12.82 6.95
C VAL A 150 4.96 12.44 6.93
N ASP A 151 5.32 11.34 6.26
CA ASP A 151 6.69 10.88 6.17
C ASP A 151 7.55 11.84 5.33
N ILE A 152 8.87 11.63 5.27
CA ILE A 152 9.76 12.49 4.46
C ILE A 152 10.58 11.57 3.58
N CYS A 153 10.27 11.63 2.30
CA CYS A 153 10.87 10.78 1.28
C CYS A 153 11.77 11.60 0.35
N LYS A 154 11.87 11.16 -0.90
CA LYS A 154 12.57 11.88 -1.97
C LYS A 154 11.94 13.26 -2.17
N ASP A 155 12.78 14.22 -2.56
CA ASP A 155 12.41 15.63 -2.79
C ASP A 155 11.90 16.38 -1.54
N ASN A 156 12.22 15.89 -0.33
CA ASN A 156 11.78 16.45 0.95
C ASN A 156 10.25 16.62 1.07
N ARG A 157 9.50 15.80 0.31
CA ARG A 157 8.04 15.74 0.33
C ARG A 157 7.59 14.42 0.96
N GLY A 158 6.38 14.40 1.52
CA GLY A 158 5.75 13.17 1.95
C GLY A 158 5.57 12.16 0.82
N TYR A 159 5.54 10.88 1.17
CA TYR A 159 5.16 9.85 0.23
C TYR A 159 3.77 10.16 -0.30
N GLY A 160 3.62 10.15 -1.61
CA GLY A 160 2.34 10.47 -2.23
C GLY A 160 2.09 9.67 -3.49
N SER A 161 0.81 9.49 -3.76
CA SER A 161 0.31 8.78 -4.93
C SER A 161 -1.13 9.20 -5.19
N SER A 162 -1.65 8.91 -6.38
CA SER A 162 -3.05 9.21 -6.72
C SER A 162 -3.75 8.07 -7.41
N ILE A 163 -5.07 8.02 -7.22
CA ILE A 163 -5.99 7.15 -7.97
C ILE A 163 -6.98 8.01 -8.77
N PRO A 164 -7.56 7.48 -9.86
CA PRO A 164 -8.65 8.16 -10.57
C PRO A 164 -9.84 8.42 -9.62
N MET A 165 -10.49 9.58 -9.75
CA MET A 165 -11.67 9.92 -8.95
C MET A 165 -12.79 8.90 -9.14
N VAL A 166 -12.94 8.33 -10.34
CA VAL A 166 -13.91 7.25 -10.61
C VAL A 166 -13.70 6.01 -9.72
N LYS A 167 -12.45 5.67 -9.35
CA LYS A 167 -12.16 4.58 -8.40
C LYS A 167 -12.46 5.00 -6.95
N ALA A 168 -12.21 6.26 -6.61
CA ALA A 168 -12.50 6.80 -5.28
C ALA A 168 -14.02 6.94 -5.01
N MET A 169 -14.78 7.23 -6.06
CA MET A 169 -16.22 7.52 -6.01
C MET A 169 -17.11 6.37 -6.49
N ASP A 170 -16.55 5.20 -6.81
CA ASP A 170 -17.34 4.04 -7.21
C ASP A 170 -18.35 3.67 -6.10
N PRO A 171 -19.68 3.68 -6.38
CA PRO A 171 -20.71 3.30 -5.41
C PRO A 171 -20.59 1.85 -4.93
N LYS A 172 -19.97 0.97 -5.73
CA LYS A 172 -19.65 -0.41 -5.36
C LYS A 172 -18.20 -0.55 -4.89
N GLY A 173 -17.46 0.55 -4.88
CA GLY A 173 -16.08 0.61 -4.47
C GLY A 173 -15.91 0.32 -2.98
N ASP A 174 -14.67 0.06 -2.61
CA ASP A 174 -14.24 -0.42 -1.32
C ASP A 174 -12.98 0.32 -0.84
N THR A 175 -12.71 1.49 -1.43
CA THR A 175 -11.65 2.39 -1.00
C THR A 175 -12.01 3.03 0.33
N ILE A 176 -11.18 2.81 1.35
CA ILE A 176 -11.42 3.30 2.71
C ILE A 176 -10.21 4.07 3.27
N LEU A 177 -10.48 4.96 4.22
CA LEU A 177 -9.47 5.49 5.12
C LEU A 177 -9.40 4.59 6.35
N ALA A 178 -8.57 3.56 6.31
CA ALA A 178 -8.49 2.58 7.39
C ALA A 178 -7.91 3.20 8.67
N LEU A 179 -8.55 2.89 9.79
CA LEU A 179 -8.17 3.22 11.17
C LEU A 179 -7.76 1.96 11.95
N GLN A 180 -8.29 0.81 11.51
CA GLN A 180 -8.08 -0.50 12.12
C GLN A 180 -7.63 -1.53 11.09
N MET A 181 -6.83 -2.49 11.55
CA MET A 181 -6.38 -3.66 10.81
C MET A 181 -6.59 -4.89 11.70
N ASN A 182 -7.30 -5.89 11.18
CA ASN A 182 -7.61 -7.16 11.85
C ASN A 182 -8.29 -6.97 13.22
N GLY A 183 -9.23 -6.03 13.30
CA GLY A 183 -9.99 -5.75 14.53
C GLY A 183 -9.23 -4.94 15.59
N HIS A 184 -7.98 -4.57 15.32
CA HIS A 184 -7.16 -3.76 16.22
C HIS A 184 -6.85 -2.41 15.58
N GLN A 185 -6.49 -1.42 16.41
CA GLN A 185 -5.94 -0.15 15.93
C GLN A 185 -4.74 -0.41 15.02
N LEU A 186 -4.59 0.39 13.96
CA LEU A 186 -3.46 0.27 13.05
C LEU A 186 -2.12 0.26 13.82
N PRO A 187 -1.22 -0.69 13.55
CA PRO A 187 0.16 -0.57 13.99
C PRO A 187 0.83 0.64 13.32
N ARG A 188 1.84 1.23 13.98
CA ARG A 188 2.60 2.37 13.43
C ARG A 188 3.19 2.05 12.06
N ASP A 189 3.77 0.88 11.99
CA ASP A 189 4.32 0.17 10.83
C ASP A 189 3.33 0.10 9.64
N HIS A 190 2.04 0.05 9.95
CA HIS A 190 0.96 -0.06 8.98
C HIS A 190 0.25 1.26 8.71
N GLY A 191 0.73 2.39 9.25
CA GLY A 191 0.19 3.70 8.92
C GLY A 191 -0.68 4.34 9.99
N TYR A 192 -0.60 3.90 11.25
CA TYR A 192 -1.26 4.60 12.36
C TYR A 192 -1.02 6.13 12.29
N PRO A 193 -2.04 7.00 12.49
CA PRO A 193 -3.40 6.66 12.90
C PRO A 193 -4.37 6.35 11.75
N VAL A 194 -4.00 6.67 10.51
CA VAL A 194 -4.86 6.47 9.33
C VAL A 194 -4.02 6.21 8.09
N ARG A 195 -4.50 5.27 7.27
CA ARG A 195 -3.96 5.00 5.94
C ARG A 195 -5.08 4.92 4.91
N VAL A 196 -4.73 5.08 3.64
CA VAL A 196 -5.61 4.68 2.54
C VAL A 196 -5.47 3.18 2.30
N ILE A 197 -6.58 2.51 2.00
CA ILE A 197 -6.64 1.17 1.42
C ILE A 197 -7.40 1.28 0.11
N VAL A 198 -6.74 0.89 -1.00
CA VAL A 198 -7.32 0.87 -2.35
C VAL A 198 -7.34 -0.57 -2.87
N PRO A 199 -8.42 -1.32 -2.65
CA PRO A 199 -8.47 -2.71 -3.09
C PRO A 199 -8.38 -2.85 -4.62
N GLY A 200 -7.68 -3.90 -5.06
CA GLY A 200 -7.40 -4.19 -6.48
C GLY A 200 -6.21 -3.44 -7.07
N TYR A 201 -5.68 -2.42 -6.37
CA TYR A 201 -4.53 -1.63 -6.80
C TYR A 201 -3.24 -2.10 -6.12
N ILE A 202 -2.08 -1.79 -6.70
CA ILE A 202 -0.79 -2.06 -6.05
C ILE A 202 -0.70 -1.34 -4.69
N GLY A 203 0.04 -1.95 -3.75
CA GLY A 203 0.19 -1.43 -2.39
C GLY A 203 0.72 0.01 -2.31
N ALA A 204 1.46 0.47 -3.33
CA ALA A 204 1.95 1.85 -3.44
C ALA A 204 0.83 2.90 -3.45
N ARG A 205 -0.39 2.55 -3.91
CA ARG A 205 -1.53 3.48 -3.95
C ARG A 205 -2.25 3.59 -2.59
N SER A 206 -1.94 2.69 -1.66
CA SER A 206 -2.49 2.64 -0.30
C SER A 206 -1.59 3.40 0.68
N VAL A 207 -1.53 4.73 0.54
CA VAL A 207 -0.64 5.64 1.29
C VAL A 207 -0.82 5.50 2.81
N LYS A 208 0.30 5.40 3.53
CA LYS A 208 0.36 5.29 4.99
C LYS A 208 0.57 6.64 5.65
N TRP A 209 0.19 6.73 6.93
CA TRP A 209 0.35 7.95 7.75
C TRP A 209 -0.26 9.17 7.06
N LEU A 210 -1.48 8.98 6.55
CA LEU A 210 -2.14 9.94 5.67
C LEU A 210 -2.31 11.30 6.37
N GLN A 211 -1.87 12.35 5.69
CA GLN A 211 -2.02 13.74 6.15
C GLN A 211 -3.00 14.52 5.29
N THR A 212 -2.88 14.37 3.97
CA THR A 212 -3.60 15.22 3.02
C THR A 212 -4.21 14.39 1.90
N ILE A 213 -5.45 14.73 1.56
CA ILE A 213 -6.18 14.27 0.38
C ILE A 213 -6.40 15.51 -0.51
N ARG A 214 -5.93 15.46 -1.76
CA ARG A 214 -6.05 16.56 -2.72
C ARG A 214 -6.79 16.11 -3.96
N ILE A 215 -7.79 16.87 -4.38
CA ILE A 215 -8.43 16.66 -5.68
C ILE A 215 -7.69 17.48 -6.74
N LEU A 216 -7.27 16.81 -7.81
CA LEU A 216 -6.44 17.37 -8.88
C LEU A 216 -7.08 17.10 -10.24
N SER A 217 -6.82 17.96 -11.22
CA SER A 217 -7.18 17.75 -12.63
C SER A 217 -6.18 16.89 -13.41
N HIS A 218 -5.24 16.28 -12.70
CA HIS A 218 -4.13 15.48 -13.24
C HIS A 218 -3.66 14.50 -12.18
N GLU A 219 -2.92 13.47 -12.57
CA GLU A 219 -2.26 12.55 -11.64
C GLU A 219 -1.31 13.29 -10.69
N SER A 220 -1.06 12.71 -9.51
CA SER A 220 -0.09 13.25 -8.56
C SER A 220 1.26 13.46 -9.22
N THR A 221 1.86 14.62 -8.95
CA THR A 221 3.23 14.96 -9.38
C THR A 221 4.30 14.38 -8.44
N ASN A 222 3.91 13.60 -7.43
CA ASN A 222 4.84 12.98 -6.49
C ASN A 222 5.81 12.05 -7.23
N TYR A 223 7.07 12.03 -6.79
CA TYR A 223 8.13 11.21 -7.40
C TYR A 223 7.69 9.76 -7.60
N PHE A 224 7.02 9.16 -6.61
CA PHE A 224 6.61 7.75 -6.68
C PHE A 224 5.46 7.49 -7.66
N GLN A 225 4.71 8.51 -8.08
CA GLN A 225 3.71 8.39 -9.14
C GLN A 225 4.35 8.56 -10.52
N VAL A 226 5.27 9.53 -10.66
CA VAL A 226 5.81 9.96 -11.96
C VAL A 226 7.06 9.19 -12.38
N LYS A 227 7.95 8.91 -11.42
CA LYS A 227 9.32 8.39 -11.62
C LYS A 227 9.56 7.04 -10.93
N ASP A 228 8.51 6.35 -10.52
CA ASP A 228 8.56 4.99 -9.98
C ASP A 228 7.25 4.25 -10.31
N TYR A 229 7.19 2.95 -9.99
CA TYR A 229 6.01 2.10 -10.16
C TYR A 229 5.40 2.18 -11.56
N LYS A 230 6.24 2.03 -12.59
CA LYS A 230 5.88 1.95 -14.01
C LYS A 230 6.46 0.68 -14.64
N LEU A 231 5.76 0.11 -15.61
CA LEU A 231 6.24 -1.04 -16.37
C LEU A 231 6.88 -0.54 -17.67
N PHE A 232 8.14 -0.91 -17.90
CA PHE A 232 8.87 -0.60 -19.12
C PHE A 232 9.15 -1.85 -19.94
N PRO A 233 9.28 -1.72 -21.28
CA PRO A 233 9.76 -2.81 -22.12
C PRO A 233 11.14 -3.32 -21.69
N PRO A 234 11.49 -4.60 -21.91
CA PRO A 234 12.75 -5.19 -21.43
C PRO A 234 14.05 -4.55 -21.97
N HIS A 235 13.95 -3.81 -23.07
CA HIS A 235 15.09 -3.11 -23.69
C HIS A 235 15.39 -1.74 -23.06
N VAL A 236 14.50 -1.23 -22.19
CA VAL A 236 14.73 0.03 -21.48
C VAL A 236 15.67 -0.22 -20.30
N ASP A 237 16.71 0.60 -20.18
CA ASP A 237 17.66 0.58 -19.06
C ASP A 237 17.90 1.99 -18.50
N TRP A 238 18.81 2.11 -17.54
CA TRP A 238 19.10 3.36 -16.84
C TRP A 238 19.69 4.45 -17.72
N ASP A 239 20.28 4.12 -18.87
CA ASP A 239 20.90 5.10 -19.76
C ASP A 239 19.83 5.81 -20.61
N VAL A 240 18.70 5.16 -20.83
CA VAL A 240 17.61 5.70 -21.68
C VAL A 240 16.30 5.98 -20.94
N VAL A 241 16.15 5.56 -19.68
CA VAL A 241 14.89 5.62 -18.90
C VAL A 241 14.27 7.03 -18.82
N ASP A 242 15.10 8.07 -18.86
CA ASP A 242 14.61 9.46 -18.81
C ASP A 242 13.68 9.81 -19.98
N ASN A 243 13.83 9.14 -21.12
CA ASN A 243 12.97 9.28 -22.30
C ASN A 243 11.70 8.41 -22.25
N TRP A 244 11.45 7.70 -21.15
CA TRP A 244 10.38 6.70 -21.02
C TRP A 244 9.38 6.99 -19.91
N TRP A 245 9.70 7.83 -18.93
CA TRP A 245 8.81 8.10 -17.80
C TRP A 245 7.39 8.52 -18.22
N ASP A 246 7.26 9.31 -19.28
CA ASP A 246 5.95 9.79 -19.76
C ASP A 246 5.28 8.84 -20.78
N LYS A 247 5.98 7.77 -21.19
CA LYS A 247 5.49 6.78 -22.17
C LYS A 247 4.85 5.56 -21.52
N ALA A 248 5.02 5.39 -20.21
CA ALA A 248 4.39 4.31 -19.45
C ALA A 248 3.42 4.92 -18.42
N PRO A 249 2.18 4.41 -18.34
CA PRO A 249 1.27 4.82 -17.27
C PRO A 249 1.77 4.32 -15.91
N PRO A 250 1.50 5.04 -14.81
CA PRO A 250 1.71 4.51 -13.46
C PRO A 250 0.91 3.21 -13.28
N ILE A 251 1.50 2.21 -12.63
CA ILE A 251 0.80 0.97 -12.31
C ILE A 251 -0.33 1.30 -11.34
N GLN A 252 -1.54 0.89 -11.69
CA GLN A 252 -2.74 1.07 -10.87
C GLN A 252 -3.19 -0.32 -10.40
N GLU A 253 -4.03 -0.97 -11.20
CA GLU A 253 -4.50 -2.34 -10.96
C GLU A 253 -3.38 -3.36 -11.02
N MET A 254 -3.54 -4.44 -10.26
CA MET A 254 -2.64 -5.58 -10.27
C MET A 254 -2.98 -6.53 -11.42
N SER A 255 -1.97 -7.10 -12.06
CA SER A 255 -2.16 -8.26 -12.94
C SER A 255 -2.36 -9.53 -12.11
N VAL A 256 -2.94 -10.57 -12.73
CA VAL A 256 -3.00 -11.92 -12.14
C VAL A 256 -1.60 -12.36 -11.67
N GLN A 257 -1.56 -12.92 -10.47
CA GLN A 257 -0.35 -13.41 -9.82
C GLN A 257 -0.66 -14.67 -9.02
N ALA A 258 0.32 -15.58 -8.94
CA ALA A 258 0.32 -16.72 -8.04
C ALA A 258 1.78 -17.15 -7.78
N ALA A 259 2.05 -17.68 -6.59
CA ALA A 259 3.30 -18.36 -6.29
C ALA A 259 3.03 -19.58 -5.41
N ILE A 260 3.84 -20.63 -5.59
CA ILE A 260 3.84 -21.79 -4.70
C ILE A 260 4.65 -21.40 -3.46
N CYS A 261 4.04 -21.53 -2.29
CA CYS A 261 4.65 -21.24 -0.99
C CYS A 261 5.15 -22.52 -0.31
N GLN A 262 4.52 -23.66 -0.59
CA GLN A 262 4.96 -24.96 -0.09
C GLN A 262 4.79 -26.03 -1.18
N PRO A 263 5.79 -26.90 -1.41
CA PRO A 263 7.13 -26.91 -0.79
C PRO A 263 8.00 -25.73 -1.25
N ALA A 264 9.07 -25.45 -0.49
CA ALA A 264 10.02 -24.40 -0.84
C ALA A 264 10.87 -24.78 -2.07
N ASP A 265 11.40 -23.78 -2.77
CA ASP A 265 12.31 -23.99 -3.91
C ASP A 265 13.51 -24.85 -3.50
N GLY A 266 13.65 -26.02 -4.12
CA GLY A 266 14.74 -26.97 -3.85
C GLY A 266 14.53 -27.88 -2.64
N GLU A 267 13.36 -27.85 -2.00
CA GLU A 267 13.01 -28.77 -0.92
C GLU A 267 12.97 -30.22 -1.40
N ALA A 268 13.66 -31.11 -0.68
CA ALA A 268 13.63 -32.54 -0.96
C ALA A 268 12.33 -33.15 -0.42
N ILE A 269 11.46 -33.60 -1.34
CA ILE A 269 10.20 -34.24 -1.00
C ILE A 269 10.31 -35.77 -1.09
N SER A 270 9.53 -36.48 -0.25
CA SER A 270 9.43 -37.94 -0.33
C SER A 270 8.81 -38.35 -1.68
N PRO A 271 9.39 -39.33 -2.40
CA PRO A 271 8.78 -39.88 -3.62
C PRO A 271 7.56 -40.77 -3.32
N VAL A 272 7.32 -41.09 -2.04
CA VAL A 272 6.19 -41.90 -1.58
C VAL A 272 5.26 -41.03 -0.73
N GLY A 273 3.96 -41.07 -1.05
CA GLY A 273 2.91 -40.32 -0.37
C GLY A 273 2.44 -39.09 -1.15
N ASN A 274 1.58 -38.29 -0.53
CA ASN A 274 1.08 -37.03 -1.10
C ASN A 274 1.80 -35.85 -0.42
N THR A 275 2.41 -34.97 -1.21
CA THR A 275 2.93 -33.68 -0.72
C THR A 275 1.88 -32.60 -1.00
N PRO A 276 1.32 -31.95 0.03
CA PRO A 276 0.38 -30.86 -0.17
C PRO A 276 1.10 -29.66 -0.80
N LEU A 277 0.49 -29.08 -1.83
CA LEU A 277 0.91 -27.79 -2.37
C LEU A 277 0.11 -26.69 -1.67
N LYS A 278 0.81 -25.62 -1.27
CA LYS A 278 0.19 -24.38 -0.80
C LYS A 278 0.66 -23.23 -1.66
N ASP A 279 -0.23 -22.30 -1.95
CA ASP A 279 0.01 -21.11 -2.74
C ASP A 279 -0.23 -19.82 -1.96
N THR A 280 0.10 -18.70 -2.59
CA THR A 280 -0.24 -17.36 -2.10
C THR A 280 -1.76 -17.16 -2.06
N PRO A 281 -2.29 -16.44 -1.04
CA PRO A 281 -3.71 -16.12 -0.95
C PRO A 281 -4.22 -15.21 -2.08
#